data_AF-K2R5X5-F1
#
_entry.id   AF-K2R5X5-F1
#
_cell.length_a   1.000
_cell.length_b   1.000
_cell.length_c   1.000
_cell.angle_alpha   90.00
_cell.angle_beta   90.00
_cell.angle_gamma   90.00
#
_symmetry.space_group_name_H-M   'P 1'
#
loop_
_entity.id
_entity.type
_entity.pdbx_description
1 polymer ?
#
loop_
_entity_poly.entity_id
_entity_poly.type
_entity_poly.pdbx_seq_one_letter_code
_entity_poly.pdbx_strand_id
1 'polypeptide(L)'
;MGIKLRIISLWTPEWFQKRGLDELAHQTTSGLEKLLDDQADEDLKSNIKHHDMVLKGNLDERRKIMATTHNKLVERMVSTMGREEAIKKGRKAMFNEGLSLGVKFKRILGVGESIDDLFTAARILYDVLGIKFSIKEVEEEGENGKITMFVSHCNLAEYYTPDTCHVLSAADEGVVQGLNPHVKIKFTKRITEGCFECLAPVKIETISKSNGIKL
;
A
#
# COMPACT_ATOMS: atom_id res chain seq x y z
N MET A 1 -5.20 4.00 21.47
CA MET A 1 -4.72 5.19 20.72
C MET A 1 -3.72 6.01 21.50
N GLY A 2 -2.44 5.93 21.13
CA GLY A 2 -1.36 6.74 21.71
C GLY A 2 -1.53 8.24 21.46
N ILE A 3 -0.92 9.07 22.32
CA ILE A 3 -1.04 10.55 22.28
C ILE A 3 -0.56 11.11 20.92
N LYS A 4 0.52 10.56 20.35
CA LYS A 4 1.05 10.96 19.04
C LYS A 4 0.05 10.73 17.91
N LEU A 5 -0.55 9.54 17.86
CA LEU A 5 -1.54 9.17 16.85
C LEU A 5 -2.76 10.09 16.90
N ARG A 6 -3.22 10.45 18.10
CA ARG A 6 -4.33 11.41 18.29
C ARG A 6 -4.02 12.79 17.70
N ILE A 7 -2.83 13.33 17.97
CA ILE A 7 -2.45 14.67 17.49
C ILE A 7 -2.38 14.70 15.96
N ILE A 8 -1.72 13.71 15.35
CA ILE A 8 -1.54 13.67 13.89
C ILE A 8 -2.86 13.40 13.17
N SER A 9 -3.77 12.60 13.77
CA SER A 9 -5.10 12.37 13.21
C SER A 9 -5.98 13.62 13.15
N LEU A 10 -5.70 14.64 13.98
CA LEU A 10 -6.46 15.89 13.98
C LEU A 10 -5.95 16.84 12.89
N TRP A 11 -4.64 16.85 12.65
CA TRP A 11 -4.04 17.72 11.65
C TRP A 11 -2.70 17.17 11.20
N THR A 12 -2.60 16.81 9.91
CA THR A 12 -1.34 16.44 9.27
C THR A 12 -0.92 17.58 8.33
N PRO A 13 0.16 18.33 8.64
CA PRO A 13 0.60 19.45 7.82
C PRO A 13 0.97 19.02 6.39
N GLU A 14 0.72 19.87 5.39
CA GLU A 14 0.97 19.55 3.97
C GLU A 14 2.46 19.22 3.68
N TRP A 15 3.40 19.91 4.35
CA TRP A 15 4.83 19.61 4.20
C TRP A 15 5.19 18.20 4.67
N PHE A 16 4.49 17.68 5.68
CA PHE A 16 4.66 16.32 6.18
C PHE A 16 4.08 15.33 5.19
N GLN A 17 2.91 15.63 4.62
CA GLN A 17 2.31 14.81 3.56
C GLN A 17 3.21 14.74 2.32
N LYS A 18 3.80 15.87 1.89
CA LYS A 18 4.75 15.89 0.77
C LYS A 18 5.96 15.01 1.05
N ARG A 19 6.57 15.12 2.23
CA ARG A 19 7.70 14.24 2.62
C ARG A 19 7.30 12.77 2.68
N GLY A 20 6.11 12.46 3.19
CA GLY A 20 5.59 11.09 3.24
C GLY A 20 5.38 10.51 1.85
N LEU A 21 4.83 11.33 0.94
CA LEU A 21 4.64 10.95 -0.46
C LEU A 21 5.99 10.71 -1.15
N ASP A 22 6.98 11.57 -0.90
CA ASP A 22 8.30 11.44 -1.51
C ASP A 22 9.02 10.16 -1.08
N GLU A 23 8.97 9.83 0.22
CA GLU A 23 9.50 8.58 0.74
C GLU A 23 8.80 7.37 0.12
N LEU A 24 7.47 7.36 0.10
CA LEU A 24 6.68 6.26 -0.45
C LEU A 24 6.96 6.06 -1.93
N ALA A 25 7.00 7.15 -2.69
CA ALA A 25 7.24 7.14 -4.11
C ALA A 25 8.66 6.65 -4.43
N HIS A 26 9.67 7.12 -3.69
CA HIS A 26 11.05 6.62 -3.80
C HIS A 26 11.12 5.12 -3.53
N GLN A 27 10.57 4.66 -2.40
CA GLN A 27 10.68 3.26 -1.99
C GLN A 27 9.95 2.30 -2.95
N THR A 28 8.75 2.65 -3.39
CA THR A 28 7.98 1.84 -4.35
C THR A 28 8.61 1.85 -5.75
N THR A 29 9.12 3.00 -6.21
CA THR A 29 9.85 3.10 -7.49
C THR A 29 11.12 2.24 -7.46
N SER A 30 11.96 2.40 -6.44
CA SER A 30 13.19 1.60 -6.30
C SER A 30 12.93 0.11 -6.17
N GLY A 31 11.83 -0.29 -5.51
CA GLY A 31 11.43 -1.70 -5.44
C GLY A 31 11.07 -2.30 -6.81
N LEU A 32 10.41 -1.53 -7.68
CA LEU A 32 10.10 -1.95 -9.06
C LEU A 32 11.35 -1.95 -9.96
N GLU A 33 12.22 -0.95 -9.83
CA GLU A 33 13.47 -0.87 -10.59
C GLU A 33 14.39 -2.05 -10.30
N LYS A 34 14.56 -2.43 -9.02
CA LYS A 34 15.35 -3.62 -8.65
C LYS A 34 14.87 -4.90 -9.34
N LEU A 35 13.55 -5.07 -9.49
CA LEU A 35 13.00 -6.24 -10.20
C LEU A 35 13.36 -6.24 -11.69
N LEU A 36 13.52 -5.07 -12.30
CA LEU A 36 13.96 -4.94 -13.69
C LEU A 36 15.47 -5.19 -13.80
N ASP A 37 16.27 -4.69 -12.86
CA ASP A 37 17.73 -4.87 -12.82
C ASP A 37 18.11 -6.33 -12.61
N ASP A 38 17.41 -7.05 -11.73
CA ASP A 38 17.63 -8.48 -11.46
C ASP A 38 17.34 -9.39 -12.67
N GLN A 39 16.73 -8.86 -13.73
CA GLN A 39 16.35 -9.60 -14.94
C GLN A 39 17.08 -9.13 -16.20
N ALA A 40 17.82 -8.04 -16.13
CA ALA A 40 18.60 -7.55 -17.25
C ALA A 40 19.90 -8.34 -17.39
N ASP A 41 20.25 -8.74 -18.62
CA ASP A 41 21.62 -9.16 -18.95
C ASP A 41 22.61 -8.04 -18.59
N GLU A 42 23.86 -8.38 -18.29
CA GLU A 42 24.89 -7.40 -17.88
C GLU A 42 25.02 -6.22 -18.86
N ASP A 43 24.82 -6.46 -20.16
CA ASP A 43 24.85 -5.42 -21.19
C ASP A 43 23.62 -4.47 -21.15
N LEU A 44 22.46 -4.97 -20.72
CA LEU A 44 21.22 -4.19 -20.57
C LEU A 44 21.19 -3.38 -19.27
N LYS A 45 21.85 -3.85 -18.20
CA LYS A 45 21.98 -3.10 -16.92
C LYS A 45 22.62 -1.73 -17.12
N SER A 46 23.57 -1.60 -18.05
CA SER A 46 24.23 -0.33 -18.37
C SER A 46 23.30 0.73 -18.98
N ASN A 47 22.14 0.33 -19.51
CA ASN A 47 21.16 1.19 -20.17
C ASN A 47 19.90 1.45 -19.33
N ILE A 48 19.76 0.83 -18.14
CA ILE A 48 18.67 1.13 -17.22
C ILE A 48 19.02 2.43 -16.51
N LYS A 49 18.52 3.55 -17.06
CA LYS A 49 18.54 4.82 -16.34
C LYS A 49 17.63 4.68 -15.12
N HIS A 50 18.22 4.54 -13.92
CA HIS A 50 17.51 4.79 -12.66
C HIS A 50 16.73 6.10 -12.80
N HIS A 51 15.41 6.02 -12.65
CA HIS A 51 14.57 7.20 -12.67
C HIS A 51 14.76 7.90 -11.34
N ASP A 52 15.63 8.91 -11.33
CA ASP A 52 15.67 9.88 -10.24
C ASP A 52 14.36 10.70 -10.31
N MET A 53 13.32 10.15 -9.70
CA MET A 53 11.97 10.69 -9.76
C MET A 53 11.92 11.97 -8.93
N VAL A 54 11.98 13.11 -9.62
CA VAL A 54 11.88 14.40 -8.96
C VAL A 54 10.40 14.78 -8.80
N LEU A 55 9.88 14.59 -7.60
CA LEU A 55 8.53 15.03 -7.25
C LEU A 55 8.51 16.55 -7.01
N LYS A 56 7.83 17.26 -7.90
CA LYS A 56 7.65 18.72 -7.83
C LYS A 56 6.17 19.07 -7.78
N GLY A 57 5.89 20.25 -7.25
CA GLY A 57 4.54 20.79 -7.22
C GLY A 57 3.74 20.45 -5.96
N ASN A 58 2.42 20.61 -6.09
CA ASN A 58 1.44 20.28 -5.04
C ASN A 58 1.26 18.75 -4.91
N LEU A 59 0.43 18.31 -3.96
CA LEU A 59 0.24 16.87 -3.70
C LEU A 59 -0.33 16.12 -4.90
N ASP A 60 -1.26 16.71 -5.65
CA ASP A 60 -1.88 16.05 -6.80
C ASP A 60 -0.90 15.91 -7.97
N GLU A 61 -0.09 16.94 -8.23
CA GLU A 61 0.99 16.90 -9.21
C GLU A 61 2.00 15.80 -8.87
N ARG A 62 2.37 15.67 -7.59
CA ARG A 62 3.29 14.62 -7.12
C ARG A 62 2.67 13.23 -7.25
N ARG A 63 1.41 13.05 -6.87
CA ARG A 63 0.67 11.79 -7.03
C ARG A 63 0.62 11.37 -8.49
N LYS A 64 0.37 12.31 -9.41
CA LYS A 64 0.38 12.09 -10.86
C LYS A 64 1.76 11.67 -11.37
N ILE A 65 2.83 12.37 -10.96
CA ILE A 65 4.21 12.00 -11.35
C ILE A 65 4.52 10.58 -10.86
N MET A 66 4.26 10.28 -9.59
CA MET A 66 4.45 8.94 -9.02
C MET A 66 3.66 7.89 -9.81
N ALA A 67 2.37 8.14 -10.05
CA ALA A 67 1.51 7.17 -10.69
C ALA A 67 1.94 6.86 -12.14
N THR A 68 2.30 7.90 -12.89
CA THR A 68 2.78 7.75 -14.27
C THR A 68 4.15 7.06 -14.34
N THR A 69 5.04 7.30 -13.38
CA THR A 69 6.31 6.56 -13.27
C THR A 69 6.07 5.08 -13.00
N HIS A 70 5.20 4.74 -12.05
CA HIS A 70 4.86 3.34 -11.77
C HIS A 70 4.24 2.64 -12.98
N ASN A 71 3.36 3.30 -13.73
CA ASN A 71 2.80 2.74 -14.96
C ASN A 71 3.88 2.33 -15.95
N LYS A 72 4.86 3.21 -16.20
CA LYS A 72 5.98 2.92 -17.12
C LYS A 72 6.82 1.74 -16.65
N LEU A 73 7.09 1.66 -15.36
CA LEU A 73 7.87 0.57 -14.78
C LEU A 73 7.12 -0.76 -14.88
N VAL A 74 5.84 -0.79 -14.51
CA VAL A 74 5.02 -2.00 -14.59
C VAL A 74 4.80 -2.43 -16.04
N GLU A 75 4.54 -1.49 -16.96
CA GLU A 75 4.46 -1.78 -18.40
C GLU A 75 5.76 -2.41 -18.91
N ARG A 76 6.92 -1.84 -18.52
CA ARG A 76 8.22 -2.41 -18.86
C ARG A 76 8.39 -3.82 -18.29
N MET A 77 8.01 -4.06 -17.03
CA MET A 77 8.02 -5.40 -16.45
C MET A 77 7.17 -6.36 -17.27
N VAL A 78 5.91 -6.00 -17.57
CA VAL A 78 4.99 -6.82 -18.36
C VAL A 78 5.58 -7.13 -19.74
N SER A 79 6.19 -6.15 -20.41
CA SER A 79 6.81 -6.35 -21.73
C SER A 79 8.04 -7.26 -21.69
N THR A 80 8.78 -7.30 -20.57
CA THR A 80 10.05 -8.03 -20.46
C THR A 80 9.86 -9.45 -19.96
N MET A 81 8.99 -9.68 -18.97
CA MET A 81 8.82 -10.99 -18.32
C MET A 81 7.42 -11.61 -18.52
N GLY A 82 6.54 -10.94 -19.27
CA GLY A 82 5.15 -11.34 -19.43
C GLY A 82 4.27 -10.90 -18.27
N ARG A 83 2.97 -10.72 -18.54
CA ARG A 83 2.01 -10.13 -17.60
C ARG A 83 1.90 -10.90 -16.29
N GLU A 84 1.69 -12.22 -16.34
CA GLU A 84 1.46 -13.02 -15.13
C GLU A 84 2.66 -12.97 -14.17
N GLU A 85 3.88 -13.14 -14.70
CA GLU A 85 5.09 -13.12 -13.89
C GLU A 85 5.41 -11.71 -13.37
N ALA A 86 5.18 -10.67 -14.20
CA ALA A 86 5.31 -9.27 -13.77
C ALA A 86 4.38 -8.94 -12.59
N ILE A 87 3.11 -9.34 -12.69
CA ILE A 87 2.15 -9.15 -11.59
C ILE A 87 2.59 -9.90 -10.34
N LYS A 88 3.00 -11.17 -10.46
CA LYS A 88 3.41 -12.01 -9.33
C LYS A 88 4.65 -11.47 -8.62
N LYS A 89 5.72 -11.19 -9.35
CA LYS A 89 6.98 -10.64 -8.80
C LYS A 89 6.77 -9.22 -8.26
N GLY A 90 6.09 -8.37 -9.04
CA GLY A 90 5.78 -7.00 -8.65
C GLY A 90 5.00 -6.94 -7.35
N ARG A 91 3.91 -7.71 -7.21
CA ARG A 91 3.13 -7.76 -5.97
C ARG A 91 3.96 -8.20 -4.78
N LYS A 92 4.82 -9.21 -4.94
CA LYS A 92 5.70 -9.68 -3.86
C LYS A 92 6.67 -8.58 -3.41
N ALA A 93 7.31 -7.88 -4.35
CA ALA A 93 8.20 -6.78 -4.01
C ALA A 93 7.45 -5.64 -3.33
N MET A 94 6.34 -5.19 -3.90
CA MET A 94 5.53 -4.09 -3.35
C MET A 94 4.99 -4.43 -1.97
N PHE A 95 4.55 -5.67 -1.73
CA PHE A 95 4.17 -6.12 -0.40
C PHE A 95 5.30 -5.97 0.62
N ASN A 96 6.52 -6.38 0.26
CA ASN A 96 7.67 -6.27 1.17
C ASN A 96 8.06 -4.81 1.45
N GLU A 97 8.02 -3.94 0.42
CA GLU A 97 8.26 -2.51 0.59
C GLU A 97 7.19 -1.87 1.48
N GLY A 98 5.92 -2.21 1.24
CA GLY A 98 4.78 -1.80 2.06
C GLY A 98 4.90 -2.27 3.51
N LEU A 99 5.30 -3.52 3.74
CA LEU A 99 5.52 -4.07 5.07
C LEU A 99 6.58 -3.30 5.84
N SER A 100 7.71 -3.01 5.19
CA SER A 100 8.80 -2.20 5.77
C SER A 100 8.31 -0.80 6.15
N LEU A 101 7.55 -0.15 5.26
CA LEU A 101 6.92 1.15 5.53
C LEU A 101 5.94 1.08 6.71
N GLY A 102 5.06 0.07 6.74
CA GLY A 102 4.10 -0.13 7.82
C GLY A 102 4.79 -0.26 9.18
N VAL A 103 5.85 -1.06 9.28
CA VAL A 103 6.64 -1.23 10.52
C VAL A 103 7.34 0.07 10.93
N LYS A 104 7.86 0.84 9.96
CA LYS A 104 8.44 2.16 10.21
C LYS A 104 7.39 3.12 10.77
N PHE A 105 6.22 3.22 10.14
CA PHE A 105 5.15 4.13 10.57
C PHE A 105 4.48 3.69 11.87
N LYS A 106 4.38 2.39 12.14
CA LYS A 106 3.93 1.86 13.44
C LYS A 106 4.71 2.52 14.58
N ARG A 107 6.05 2.56 14.45
CA ARG A 107 6.96 3.17 15.43
C ARG A 107 6.85 4.70 15.48
N ILE A 108 6.79 5.36 14.33
CA ILE A 108 6.72 6.83 14.25
C ILE A 108 5.42 7.35 14.89
N LEU A 109 4.29 6.73 14.55
CA LEU A 109 2.96 7.14 15.01
C LEU A 109 2.61 6.60 16.40
N GLY A 110 3.34 5.60 16.90
CA GLY A 110 3.06 4.94 18.18
C GLY A 110 1.74 4.17 18.14
N VAL A 111 1.53 3.41 17.06
CA VAL A 111 0.31 2.62 16.82
C VAL A 111 0.30 1.43 17.77
N GLY A 112 -0.79 1.28 18.53
CA GLY A 112 -1.00 0.11 19.41
C GLY A 112 -1.43 -1.14 18.64
N GLU A 113 -1.88 -2.16 19.36
CA GLU A 113 -2.33 -3.44 18.77
C GLU A 113 -3.83 -3.47 18.43
N SER A 114 -4.59 -2.41 18.74
CA SER A 114 -6.02 -2.37 18.45
C SER A 114 -6.32 -2.12 16.96
N ILE A 115 -7.46 -2.63 16.51
CA ILE A 115 -7.96 -2.40 15.15
C ILE A 115 -8.24 -0.91 14.90
N ASP A 116 -8.74 -0.20 15.90
CA ASP A 116 -8.98 1.25 15.78
C ASP A 116 -7.69 2.04 15.59
N ASP A 117 -6.62 1.69 16.32
CA ASP A 117 -5.31 2.33 16.17
C ASP A 117 -4.75 2.05 14.78
N LEU A 118 -4.86 0.81 14.31
CA LEU A 118 -4.49 0.41 12.95
C LEU A 118 -5.19 1.27 11.89
N PHE A 119 -6.53 1.32 11.89
CA PHE A 119 -7.25 2.03 10.84
C PHE A 119 -7.15 3.56 10.98
N THR A 120 -6.89 4.08 12.18
CA THR A 120 -6.53 5.49 12.35
C THR A 120 -5.18 5.80 11.72
N ALA A 121 -4.17 4.95 11.93
CA ALA A 121 -2.87 5.10 11.30
C ALA A 121 -2.96 4.95 9.77
N ALA A 122 -3.72 3.96 9.28
CA ALA A 122 -3.94 3.77 7.85
C ALA A 122 -4.59 5.01 7.21
N ARG A 123 -5.58 5.66 7.86
CA ARG A 123 -6.17 6.92 7.38
C ARG A 123 -5.13 8.01 7.18
N ILE A 124 -4.26 8.24 8.18
CA ILE A 124 -3.20 9.24 8.08
C ILE A 124 -2.27 8.96 6.90
N LEU A 125 -1.89 7.70 6.68
CA LEU A 125 -1.03 7.31 5.55
C LEU A 125 -1.76 7.44 4.21
N TYR A 126 -3.03 7.09 4.16
CA TYR A 126 -3.84 7.11 2.94
C TYR A 126 -4.25 8.52 2.53
N ASP A 127 -4.38 9.46 3.46
CA ASP A 127 -4.62 10.87 3.17
C ASP A 127 -3.47 11.46 2.32
N VAL A 128 -2.22 11.02 2.54
CA VAL A 128 -1.08 11.40 1.71
C VAL A 128 -1.29 11.03 0.24
N LEU A 129 -1.95 9.89 -0.01
CA LEU A 129 -2.27 9.40 -1.35
C LEU A 129 -3.60 9.93 -1.90
N GLY A 130 -4.35 10.69 -1.12
CA GLY A 130 -5.71 11.11 -1.49
C GLY A 130 -6.69 9.94 -1.48
N ILE A 131 -6.46 8.94 -0.62
CA ILE A 131 -7.31 7.76 -0.51
C ILE A 131 -8.32 7.96 0.62
N LYS A 132 -9.61 7.79 0.32
CA LYS A 132 -10.68 7.79 1.32
C LYS A 132 -11.27 6.40 1.45
N PHE A 133 -11.38 5.91 2.69
CA PHE A 133 -11.93 4.58 2.95
C PHE A 133 -12.80 4.54 4.20
N SER A 134 -13.62 3.51 4.27
CA SER A 134 -14.43 3.15 5.43
C SER A 134 -14.27 1.66 5.76
N ILE A 135 -14.50 1.31 7.02
CA ILE A 135 -14.59 -0.07 7.48
C ILE A 135 -16.05 -0.35 7.81
N LYS A 136 -16.61 -1.41 7.24
CA LYS A 136 -17.99 -1.82 7.51
C LYS A 136 -18.03 -3.30 7.83
N GLU A 137 -18.90 -3.68 8.76
CA GLU A 137 -19.31 -5.07 8.92
C GLU A 137 -20.18 -5.47 7.73
N VAL A 138 -19.97 -6.67 7.23
CA VAL A 138 -20.74 -7.26 6.13
C VAL A 138 -21.40 -8.52 6.69
N GLU A 139 -22.72 -8.55 6.65
CA GLU A 139 -23.50 -9.73 6.97
C GLU A 139 -23.50 -10.65 5.74
N GLU A 140 -22.73 -11.74 5.79
CA GLU A 140 -22.85 -12.87 4.87
C GLU A 140 -23.61 -14.00 5.59
N GLU A 141 -24.53 -14.68 4.90
CA GLU A 141 -25.30 -15.79 5.49
C GLU A 141 -24.36 -16.83 6.12
N GLY A 142 -24.39 -16.95 7.45
CA GLY A 142 -23.59 -17.91 8.21
C GLY A 142 -22.26 -17.39 8.78
N GLU A 143 -21.83 -16.17 8.45
CA GLU A 143 -20.62 -15.52 9.01
C GLU A 143 -20.96 -14.14 9.59
N ASN A 144 -21.35 -14.08 10.87
CA ASN A 144 -21.51 -12.80 11.57
C ASN A 144 -20.14 -12.17 11.89
N GLY A 145 -20.01 -10.85 11.66
CA GLY A 145 -18.88 -10.04 12.16
C GLY A 145 -17.67 -9.91 11.22
N LYS A 146 -17.84 -10.16 9.92
CA LYS A 146 -16.76 -9.96 8.94
C LYS A 146 -16.64 -8.49 8.58
N ILE A 147 -15.49 -7.88 8.85
CA ILE A 147 -15.22 -6.49 8.47
C ILE A 147 -14.53 -6.40 7.11
N THR A 148 -14.96 -5.43 6.30
CA THR A 148 -14.39 -5.15 4.98
C THR A 148 -13.98 -3.67 4.89
N MET A 149 -12.84 -3.42 4.27
CA MET A 149 -12.41 -2.09 3.88
C MET A 149 -12.96 -1.73 2.50
N PHE A 150 -13.65 -0.60 2.44
CA PHE A 150 -14.21 -0.01 1.22
C PHE A 150 -13.46 1.28 0.90
N VAL A 151 -12.73 1.31 -0.21
CA VAL A 151 -12.07 2.52 -0.70
C VAL A 151 -13.00 3.19 -1.71
N SER A 152 -13.63 4.29 -1.30
CA SER A 152 -14.58 5.04 -2.13
C SER A 152 -13.91 6.09 -3.00
N HIS A 153 -12.66 6.43 -2.71
CA HIS A 153 -11.89 7.37 -3.51
C HIS A 153 -10.39 7.07 -3.44
N CYS A 154 -9.70 7.21 -4.57
CA CYS A 154 -8.25 7.07 -4.68
C CYS A 154 -7.74 7.96 -5.82
N ASN A 155 -7.00 9.04 -5.51
CA ASN A 155 -6.44 9.92 -6.54
C ASN A 155 -5.52 9.19 -7.52
N LEU A 156 -4.88 8.09 -7.10
CA LEU A 156 -4.01 7.31 -7.98
C LEU A 156 -4.79 6.54 -9.05
N ALA A 157 -6.05 6.20 -8.80
CA ALA A 157 -6.88 5.44 -9.74
C ALA A 157 -7.23 6.23 -11.01
N GLU A 158 -7.12 7.57 -10.98
CA GLU A 158 -7.26 8.41 -12.17
C GLU A 158 -6.11 8.19 -13.17
N TYR A 159 -4.93 7.82 -12.67
CA TYR A 159 -3.72 7.69 -13.48
C TYR A 159 -3.27 6.24 -13.65
N TYR A 160 -3.54 5.36 -12.70
CA TYR A 160 -3.09 3.98 -12.75
C TYR A 160 -3.82 3.16 -13.80
N THR A 161 -3.05 2.30 -14.50
CA THR A 161 -3.61 1.20 -15.26
C THR A 161 -4.08 0.08 -14.31
N PRO A 162 -4.95 -0.85 -14.77
CA PRO A 162 -5.36 -2.00 -13.97
C PRO A 162 -4.17 -2.83 -13.47
N ASP A 163 -3.18 -3.09 -14.33
CA ASP A 163 -2.00 -3.89 -13.97
C ASP A 163 -1.14 -3.18 -12.92
N THR A 164 -0.93 -1.87 -13.06
CA THR A 164 -0.22 -1.09 -12.04
C THR A 164 -0.95 -1.10 -10.72
N CYS A 165 -2.27 -0.87 -10.70
CA CYS A 165 -3.05 -0.94 -9.47
C CYS A 165 -2.99 -2.34 -8.85
N HIS A 166 -3.01 -3.39 -9.67
CA HIS A 166 -2.89 -4.76 -9.19
C HIS A 166 -1.51 -5.05 -8.58
N VAL A 167 -0.42 -4.46 -9.08
CA VAL A 167 0.90 -4.57 -8.47
C VAL A 167 1.00 -3.75 -7.19
N LEU A 168 0.67 -2.45 -7.29
CA LEU A 168 0.89 -1.48 -6.22
C LEU A 168 -0.08 -1.66 -5.05
N SER A 169 -1.28 -2.22 -5.24
CA SER A 169 -2.19 -2.51 -4.12
C SER A 169 -1.59 -3.51 -3.13
N ALA A 170 -0.55 -4.27 -3.51
CA ALA A 170 0.15 -5.13 -2.59
C ALA A 170 1.00 -4.33 -1.58
N ALA A 171 1.46 -3.13 -1.93
CA ALA A 171 2.12 -2.23 -0.96
C ALA A 171 1.16 -1.83 0.15
N ASP A 172 -0.09 -1.50 -0.18
CA ASP A 172 -1.14 -1.21 0.80
C ASP A 172 -1.41 -2.40 1.73
N GLU A 173 -1.46 -3.62 1.16
CA GLU A 173 -1.60 -4.86 1.94
C GLU A 173 -0.43 -5.04 2.93
N GLY A 174 0.79 -4.79 2.47
CA GLY A 174 1.99 -4.81 3.29
C GLY A 174 1.97 -3.75 4.38
N VAL A 175 1.58 -2.50 4.07
CA VAL A 175 1.50 -1.40 5.03
C VAL A 175 0.55 -1.76 6.18
N VAL A 176 -0.65 -2.25 5.86
CA VAL A 176 -1.62 -2.67 6.88
C VAL A 176 -1.03 -3.76 7.77
N GLN A 177 -0.40 -4.78 7.19
CA GLN A 177 0.23 -5.84 7.99
C GLN A 177 1.46 -5.35 8.78
N GLY A 178 2.19 -4.35 8.29
CA GLY A 178 3.31 -3.74 9.01
C GLY A 178 2.86 -2.88 10.19
N LEU A 179 1.69 -2.25 10.08
CA LEU A 179 1.04 -1.53 11.18
C LEU A 179 0.50 -2.49 12.25
N ASN A 180 -0.05 -3.62 11.84
CA ASN A 180 -0.48 -4.69 12.75
C ASN A 180 -0.23 -6.08 12.12
N PRO A 181 0.71 -6.89 12.66
CA PRO A 181 1.09 -8.17 12.05
C PRO A 181 -0.03 -9.21 12.06
N HIS A 182 -1.05 -9.03 12.90
CA HIS A 182 -2.21 -9.92 13.03
C HIS A 182 -3.37 -9.52 12.11
N VAL A 183 -3.24 -8.45 11.33
CA VAL A 183 -4.27 -8.00 10.40
C VAL A 183 -3.76 -8.12 8.98
N LYS A 184 -4.55 -8.79 8.13
CA LYS A 184 -4.29 -8.95 6.71
C LYS A 184 -5.46 -8.43 5.91
N ILE A 185 -5.15 -7.77 4.81
CA ILE A 185 -6.12 -7.40 3.78
C ILE A 185 -5.64 -7.91 2.43
N LYS A 186 -6.57 -8.07 1.49
CA LYS A 186 -6.25 -8.31 0.09
C LYS A 186 -7.33 -7.70 -0.78
N PHE A 187 -6.96 -6.85 -1.72
CA PHE A 187 -7.93 -6.23 -2.62
C PHE A 187 -8.51 -7.26 -3.60
N THR A 188 -9.84 -7.39 -3.60
CA THR A 188 -10.62 -8.30 -4.47
C THR A 188 -11.38 -7.57 -5.57
N LYS A 189 -11.64 -6.27 -5.40
CA LYS A 189 -12.17 -5.37 -6.43
C LYS A 189 -11.37 -4.08 -6.45
N ARG A 190 -11.22 -3.46 -7.62
CA ARG A 190 -10.48 -2.20 -7.79
C ARG A 190 -11.24 -1.21 -8.67
N ILE A 191 -11.13 0.08 -8.35
CA ILE A 191 -11.70 1.17 -9.14
C ILE A 191 -11.14 1.15 -10.58
N THR A 192 -9.85 0.88 -10.74
CA THR A 192 -9.19 0.79 -12.07
C THR A 192 -9.74 -0.35 -12.95
N GLU A 193 -10.46 -1.31 -12.37
CA GLU A 193 -11.12 -2.41 -13.09
C GLU A 193 -12.60 -2.09 -13.41
N GLY A 194 -13.01 -0.83 -13.25
CA GLY A 194 -14.39 -0.37 -13.53
C GLY A 194 -15.37 -0.51 -12.36
N CYS A 195 -14.90 -0.90 -11.18
CA CYS A 195 -15.74 -0.94 -9.97
C CYS A 195 -15.96 0.46 -9.39
N PHE A 196 -17.10 0.69 -8.72
CA PHE A 196 -17.35 1.95 -8.02
C PHE A 196 -16.44 2.17 -6.80
N GLU A 197 -16.00 1.09 -6.15
CA GLU A 197 -15.15 1.12 -4.96
C GLU A 197 -14.13 -0.03 -5.02
N CYS A 198 -12.97 0.15 -4.36
CA CYS A 198 -12.12 -1.01 -4.08
C CYS A 198 -12.62 -1.74 -2.84
N LEU A 199 -12.54 -3.07 -2.86
CA LEU A 199 -12.91 -3.92 -1.72
C LEU A 199 -11.72 -4.71 -1.23
N ALA A 200 -11.50 -4.70 0.08
CA ALA A 200 -10.51 -5.55 0.72
C ALA A 200 -11.08 -6.15 2.02
N PRO A 201 -11.47 -7.44 2.03
CA PRO A 201 -11.84 -8.13 3.25
C PRO A 201 -10.70 -8.08 4.26
N VAL A 202 -11.03 -7.84 5.53
CA VAL A 202 -10.06 -7.76 6.62
C VAL A 202 -10.08 -9.09 7.37
N LYS A 203 -8.92 -9.74 7.45
CA LYS A 203 -8.71 -10.95 8.21
C LYS A 203 -7.91 -10.62 9.47
N ILE A 204 -8.45 -10.99 10.62
CA ILE A 204 -7.77 -10.83 11.91
C ILE A 204 -7.36 -12.22 12.38
N GLU A 205 -6.07 -12.42 12.58
CA GLU A 205 -5.55 -13.66 13.14
C GLU A 205 -5.71 -13.62 14.66
N THR A 206 -6.58 -14.49 15.19
CA THR A 206 -6.73 -14.65 16.64
C THR A 206 -5.47 -15.28 17.20
N ILE A 207 -4.83 -14.62 18.17
CA ILE A 207 -3.78 -15.23 18.98
C ILE A 207 -4.45 -16.29 19.85
N SER A 208 -4.40 -17.55 19.44
CA SER A 208 -4.71 -18.66 20.33
C SER A 208 -3.68 -18.66 21.45
N LYS A 209 -4.07 -18.20 22.66
CA LYS A 209 -3.28 -18.42 23.87
C LYS A 209 -3.11 -19.93 24.04
N SER A 210 -1.90 -20.43 23.81
CA SER A 210 -1.52 -21.77 24.23
C SER A 210 -1.53 -21.80 25.76
N ASN A 211 -2.65 -22.27 26.35
CA ASN A 211 -2.72 -22.60 27.76
C ASN A 211 -1.79 -23.79 28.02
N GLY A 212 -0.55 -23.48 28.41
CA GLY A 212 0.43 -24.43 28.90
C GLY A 212 0.71 -24.20 30.38
N ILE A 213 -0.30 -24.41 31.24
CA ILE A 213 -0.05 -24.70 32.66
C ILE A 213 -0.50 -26.15 32.85
N LYS A 214 0.48 -27.06 32.89
CA LYS A 214 0.28 -28.38 33.47
C LYS A 214 0.27 -28.21 34.98
N LEU A 215 -0.82 -28.64 35.61
CA LEU A 215 -0.85 -28.99 37.03
C LEU A 215 0.06 -30.19 37.28
#